data_AF-A0A077WNE5-F1
#
_entry.id   AF-A0A077WNE5-F1
#
_cell.length_a   1.000
_cell.length_b   1.000
_cell.length_c   1.000
_cell.angle_alpha   90.00
_cell.angle_beta   90.00
_cell.angle_gamma   90.00
#
_symmetry.space_group_name_H-M   'P 1'
#
loop_
_entity.id
_entity.type
_entity.pdbx_description
1 polymer ?
#
loop_
_entity_poly.entity_id
_entity_poly.type
_entity_poly.pdbx_seq_one_letter_code
_entity_poly.pdbx_strand_id
1 'polypeptide(L)'
;MSENKTEEKKFLLKQRKALWWNVADKPGVKSGDEAILDWFRIPNNASRYLNGKRHPKFGENLKSVLNEIKTTVNENSSPPRSPSAVAKRLREWVREFKKAKTTADSGASEHAVRQVFPYYYDLVDCMTASQLPTTIEKFTTQQKRLSTSTSSSISQRSKRSNAGYKRPRGLSSSCSPSPPSPSPSSSSSSSRLPKKRNIQSDHDQDIQEQEEKHHQEASVQDTPDILHLYLQQSNEQMLRVCKAQEMQAQANLIQSMNEAGFSKEEIWATINQHHSVE
;
A
#
# COMPACT_ATOMS: atom_id res chain seq x y z
N MET A 1 30.33 26.43 22.37
CA MET A 1 29.81 27.06 21.13
C MET A 1 29.90 26.19 19.86
N SER A 2 30.48 24.98 19.88
CA SER A 2 30.57 24.09 18.70
C SER A 2 29.28 23.31 18.39
N GLU A 3 28.50 22.96 19.42
CA GLU A 3 27.33 22.08 19.28
C GLU A 3 26.17 22.73 18.52
N ASN A 4 25.92 24.04 18.71
CA ASN A 4 24.82 24.76 18.05
C ASN A 4 24.95 24.77 16.51
N LYS A 5 26.18 24.84 15.97
CA LYS A 5 26.41 24.83 14.51
C LYS A 5 26.12 23.47 13.88
N THR A 6 26.19 22.39 14.65
CA THR A 6 25.95 21.03 14.16
C THR A 6 24.45 20.74 14.06
N GLU A 7 23.66 21.17 15.04
CA GLU A 7 22.21 21.01 15.02
C GLU A 7 21.53 21.85 13.93
N GLU A 8 22.00 23.09 13.72
CA GLU A 8 21.48 23.95 12.64
C GLU A 8 21.72 23.34 11.25
N LYS A 9 22.91 22.78 11.00
CA LYS A 9 23.21 22.08 9.73
C LYS A 9 22.34 20.84 9.53
N LYS A 10 22.08 20.07 10.59
CA LYS A 10 21.18 18.90 10.53
C LYS A 10 19.75 19.32 10.20
N PHE A 11 19.27 20.41 10.81
CA PHE A 11 17.93 20.95 10.57
C PHE A 11 17.75 21.43 9.12
N LEU A 12 18.69 22.22 8.60
CA LEU A 12 18.65 22.70 7.21
C LEU A 12 18.74 21.54 6.20
N LEU A 13 19.59 20.54 6.47
CA LEU A 13 19.68 19.34 5.62
C LEU A 13 18.39 18.52 5.64
N LYS A 14 17.70 18.47 6.79
CA LYS A 14 16.39 17.81 6.93
C LYS A 14 15.31 18.57 6.14
N GLN A 15 15.28 19.90 6.22
CA GLN A 15 14.36 20.73 5.42
C GLN A 15 14.60 20.56 3.92
N ARG A 16 15.85 20.64 3.45
CA ARG A 16 16.17 20.45 2.01
C ARG A 16 15.74 19.09 1.49
N LYS A 17 15.89 18.03 2.29
CA LYS A 17 15.46 16.68 1.91
C LYS A 17 13.94 16.53 1.83
N ALA A 18 13.18 17.23 2.69
CA ALA A 18 11.72 17.24 2.63
C ALA A 18 11.20 18.00 1.40
N LEU A 19 11.80 19.16 1.12
CA LEU A 19 11.47 19.96 -0.08
C LEU A 19 11.68 19.17 -1.38
N TRP A 20 12.68 18.28 -1.40
CA TRP A 20 13.00 17.48 -2.57
C TRP A 20 11.90 16.49 -2.98
N TRP A 21 10.95 16.10 -2.12
CA TRP A 21 9.88 15.18 -2.53
C TRP A 21 8.63 15.89 -3.03
N ASN A 22 8.46 17.17 -2.66
CA ASN A 22 7.28 17.98 -2.97
C ASN A 22 7.49 18.91 -4.17
N VAL A 23 8.70 18.92 -4.73
CA VAL A 23 9.06 19.76 -5.88
C VAL A 23 9.46 18.86 -7.03
N ALA A 24 8.90 19.12 -8.21
CA ALA A 24 9.33 18.49 -9.44
C ALA A 24 10.47 19.29 -10.09
N ASP A 25 11.46 18.59 -10.67
CA ASP A 25 12.57 19.23 -11.37
C ASP A 25 12.15 19.91 -12.69
N LYS A 26 11.00 19.51 -13.24
CA LYS A 26 10.51 19.97 -14.53
C LYS A 26 9.09 20.52 -14.40
N PRO A 27 8.77 21.64 -15.05
CA PRO A 27 7.40 22.14 -15.09
C PRO A 27 6.48 21.12 -15.79
N GLY A 28 5.30 20.88 -15.21
CA GLY A 28 4.31 19.94 -15.74
C GLY A 28 4.56 18.46 -15.41
N VAL A 29 5.63 18.12 -14.69
CA VAL A 29 5.86 16.77 -14.16
C VAL A 29 5.48 16.74 -12.68
N LYS A 30 4.99 15.59 -12.20
CA LYS A 30 4.60 15.44 -10.79
C LYS A 30 5.84 15.37 -9.90
N SER A 31 5.68 15.86 -8.68
CA SER A 31 6.62 15.61 -7.60
C SER A 31 6.61 14.13 -7.19
N GLY A 32 7.62 13.71 -6.40
CA GLY A 32 7.69 12.33 -5.95
C GLY A 32 6.51 11.97 -5.04
N ASP A 33 6.09 12.90 -4.19
CA ASP A 33 4.96 12.71 -3.27
C ASP A 33 3.61 12.68 -4.03
N GLU A 34 3.42 13.50 -5.06
CA GLU A 34 2.23 13.44 -5.93
C GLU A 34 2.14 12.12 -6.71
N ALA A 35 3.26 11.61 -7.22
CA ALA A 35 3.27 10.32 -7.91
C ALA A 35 2.95 9.15 -6.96
N ILE A 36 3.40 9.22 -5.71
CA ILE A 36 3.00 8.26 -4.66
C ILE A 36 1.49 8.37 -4.38
N LEU A 37 0.98 9.60 -4.25
CA LEU A 37 -0.45 9.83 -4.00
C LEU A 37 -1.33 9.28 -5.12
N ASP A 38 -0.93 9.50 -6.37
CA ASP A 38 -1.67 8.99 -7.52
C ASP A 38 -1.67 7.47 -7.59
N TRP A 39 -0.57 6.81 -7.20
CA TRP A 39 -0.58 5.36 -7.08
C TRP A 39 -1.56 4.89 -5.99
N PHE A 40 -1.69 5.63 -4.88
CA PHE A 40 -2.66 5.34 -3.82
C PHE A 40 -4.12 5.60 -4.20
N ARG A 41 -4.37 6.52 -5.15
CA ARG A 41 -5.71 6.80 -5.70
C ARG A 41 -6.26 5.66 -6.54
N ILE A 42 -5.40 4.78 -7.05
CA ILE A 42 -5.85 3.57 -7.74
C ILE A 42 -6.59 2.68 -6.72
N PRO A 43 -7.81 2.21 -7.03
CA PRO A 43 -8.59 1.39 -6.12
C PRO A 43 -7.79 0.21 -5.55
N ASN A 44 -7.93 -0.02 -4.25
CA ASN A 44 -7.25 -1.08 -3.48
C ASN A 44 -5.73 -0.91 -3.26
N ASN A 45 -5.03 0.00 -3.94
CA ASN A 45 -3.58 0.13 -3.79
C ASN A 45 -3.15 0.59 -2.38
N ALA A 46 -3.86 1.56 -1.81
CA ALA A 46 -3.65 1.97 -0.42
C ALA A 46 -3.81 0.80 0.56
N SER A 47 -4.89 0.03 0.41
CA SER A 47 -5.15 -1.16 1.21
C SER A 47 -4.08 -2.24 1.01
N ARG A 48 -3.65 -2.51 -0.23
CA ARG A 48 -2.57 -3.47 -0.56
C ARG A 48 -1.28 -3.10 0.17
N TYR A 49 -0.89 -1.83 0.14
CA TYR A 49 0.34 -1.37 0.77
C TYR A 49 0.27 -1.35 2.29
N LEU A 50 -0.79 -0.74 2.85
CA LEU A 50 -0.94 -0.58 4.31
C LEU A 50 -1.19 -1.92 5.02
N ASN A 51 -1.90 -2.85 4.38
CA ASN A 51 -2.23 -4.16 4.94
C ASN A 51 -1.28 -5.28 4.49
N GLY A 52 -0.31 -5.01 3.60
CA GLY A 52 0.56 -6.03 2.98
C GLY A 52 1.41 -6.86 3.93
N LYS A 53 1.49 -6.51 5.22
CA LYS A 53 2.13 -7.35 6.25
C LYS A 53 1.20 -8.41 6.86
N ARG A 54 -0.12 -8.29 6.69
CA ARG A 54 -1.12 -9.05 7.45
C ARG A 54 -2.18 -9.73 6.59
N HIS A 55 -2.14 -9.58 5.27
CA HIS A 55 -3.17 -10.12 4.39
C HIS A 55 -2.65 -11.30 3.53
N PRO A 56 -2.65 -12.55 4.06
CA PRO A 56 -2.31 -13.73 3.27
C PRO A 56 -3.28 -13.96 2.10
N LYS A 57 -4.48 -13.37 2.15
CA LYS A 57 -5.54 -13.58 1.14
C LYS A 57 -5.18 -13.12 -0.27
N PHE A 58 -4.23 -12.21 -0.45
CA PHE A 58 -3.86 -11.71 -1.78
C PHE A 58 -2.63 -12.41 -2.38
N GLY A 59 -1.88 -13.21 -1.60
CA GLY A 59 -0.66 -13.87 -2.08
C GLY A 59 0.46 -12.91 -2.54
N GLU A 60 0.23 -11.60 -2.51
CA GLU A 60 1.18 -10.60 -2.98
C GLU A 60 2.27 -10.36 -1.95
N ASN A 61 3.51 -10.48 -2.39
CA ASN A 61 4.67 -10.12 -1.59
C ASN A 61 4.78 -8.58 -1.51
N LEU A 62 4.94 -8.02 -0.30
CA LEU A 62 5.18 -6.58 -0.08
C LEU A 62 6.33 -6.05 -0.94
N LYS A 63 7.35 -6.88 -1.22
CA LYS A 63 8.46 -6.54 -2.13
C LYS A 63 7.98 -6.26 -3.56
N SER A 64 6.98 -7.01 -4.03
CA SER A 64 6.36 -6.81 -5.34
C SER A 64 5.62 -5.47 -5.40
N VAL A 65 4.78 -5.19 -4.41
CA VAL A 65 4.06 -3.90 -4.28
C VAL A 65 5.05 -2.73 -4.21
N LEU A 66 6.14 -2.85 -3.45
CA LEU A 66 7.18 -1.83 -3.37
C LEU A 66 7.89 -1.59 -4.72
N ASN A 67 8.10 -2.65 -5.50
CA ASN A 67 8.67 -2.53 -6.84
C ASN A 67 7.70 -1.84 -7.81
N GLU A 68 6.40 -2.15 -7.71
CA GLU A 68 5.34 -1.49 -8.48
C GLU A 68 5.32 0.02 -8.19
N ILE A 69 5.25 0.41 -6.92
CA ILE A 69 5.26 1.82 -6.49
C ILE A 69 6.52 2.52 -7.02
N LYS A 70 7.69 1.88 -6.90
CA LYS A 70 8.95 2.43 -7.39
C LYS A 70 8.89 2.71 -8.90
N THR A 71 8.39 1.75 -9.68
CA THR A 71 8.23 1.91 -11.13
C THR A 71 7.30 3.08 -11.45
N THR A 72 6.12 3.12 -10.84
CA THR A 72 5.16 4.22 -11.03
C THR A 72 5.75 5.57 -10.66
N VAL A 73 6.43 5.69 -9.52
CA VAL A 73 7.07 6.94 -9.09
C VAL A 73 8.13 7.40 -10.10
N ASN A 74 8.98 6.50 -10.59
CA ASN A 74 10.04 6.88 -11.53
C ASN A 74 9.53 7.17 -12.95
N GLU A 75 8.37 6.63 -13.34
CA GLU A 75 7.72 6.93 -14.61
C GLU A 75 6.96 8.27 -14.58
N ASN A 76 6.41 8.63 -13.41
CA ASN A 76 5.49 9.76 -13.29
C ASN A 76 6.08 10.99 -12.58
N SER A 77 7.24 10.86 -11.93
CA SER A 77 7.87 11.97 -11.21
C SER A 77 9.27 12.32 -11.72
N SER A 78 9.71 13.55 -11.44
CA SER A 78 11.07 14.00 -11.70
C SER A 78 11.64 14.72 -10.47
N PRO A 79 12.88 14.42 -10.02
CA PRO A 79 13.85 13.51 -10.63
C PRO A 79 13.57 12.02 -10.32
N PRO A 80 14.17 11.10 -11.11
CA PRO A 80 14.17 9.67 -10.79
C PRO A 80 14.73 9.40 -9.39
N ARG A 81 14.09 8.49 -8.66
CA ARG A 81 14.41 8.13 -7.28
C ARG A 81 14.98 6.73 -7.19
N SER A 82 15.95 6.58 -6.30
CA SER A 82 16.48 5.25 -5.99
C SER A 82 15.42 4.41 -5.25
N PRO A 83 15.43 3.07 -5.42
CA PRO A 83 14.52 2.17 -4.70
C PRO A 83 14.52 2.41 -3.18
N SER A 84 15.71 2.58 -2.61
CA SER A 84 15.90 2.80 -1.19
C SER A 84 15.30 4.13 -0.72
N ALA A 85 15.36 5.17 -1.56
CA ALA A 85 14.76 6.46 -1.26
C ALA A 85 13.23 6.38 -1.28
N VAL A 86 12.63 5.73 -2.28
CA VAL A 86 11.17 5.49 -2.33
C VAL A 86 10.70 4.68 -1.12
N ALA A 87 11.36 3.56 -0.82
CA ALA A 87 11.01 2.73 0.34
C ALA A 87 11.16 3.49 1.67
N LYS A 88 12.16 4.36 1.78
CA LYS A 88 12.33 5.23 2.95
C LYS A 88 11.19 6.25 3.05
N ARG A 89 10.85 6.92 1.95
CA ARG A 89 9.78 7.92 1.92
C ARG A 89 8.42 7.30 2.28
N LEU A 90 8.10 6.13 1.74
CA LEU A 90 6.86 5.43 2.09
C LEU A 90 6.77 5.07 3.58
N ARG A 91 7.89 4.69 4.21
CA ARG A 91 7.93 4.48 5.68
C ARG A 91 7.66 5.77 6.45
N GLU A 92 8.18 6.89 5.97
CA GLU A 92 7.91 8.22 6.56
C GLU A 92 6.43 8.59 6.39
N TRP A 93 5.85 8.40 5.21
CA TRP A 93 4.42 8.59 4.94
C TRP A 93 3.54 7.78 5.91
N VAL A 94 3.82 6.50 6.12
CA VAL A 94 3.05 5.67 7.08
C VAL A 94 3.13 6.22 8.50
N ARG A 95 4.30 6.74 8.92
CA ARG A 95 4.48 7.34 10.24
C ARG A 95 3.74 8.67 10.37
N GLU A 96 3.85 9.54 9.36
CA GLU A 96 3.18 10.84 9.30
C GLU A 96 1.65 10.66 9.25
N PHE A 97 1.17 9.73 8.43
CA PHE A 97 -0.24 9.35 8.35
C PHE A 97 -0.78 8.87 9.71
N LYS A 98 -0.07 7.99 10.41
CA LYS A 98 -0.49 7.54 11.77
C LYS A 98 -0.57 8.70 12.76
N LYS A 99 0.40 9.61 12.72
CA LYS A 99 0.41 10.79 13.59
C LYS A 99 -0.76 11.73 13.26
N ALA A 100 -1.01 11.98 11.98
CA ALA A 100 -2.14 12.77 11.50
C ALA A 100 -3.48 12.13 11.87
N LYS A 101 -3.58 10.79 11.80
CA LYS A 101 -4.75 10.04 12.26
C LYS A 101 -5.02 10.25 13.75
N THR A 102 -4.03 10.05 14.61
CA THR A 102 -4.18 10.32 16.06
C THR A 102 -4.58 11.77 16.34
N THR A 103 -4.05 12.71 15.54
CA THR A 103 -4.42 14.13 15.65
C THR A 103 -5.89 14.36 15.26
N ALA A 104 -6.35 13.74 14.17
CA ALA A 104 -7.75 13.80 13.74
C ALA A 104 -8.69 13.12 14.76
N ASP A 105 -8.32 11.95 15.28
CA ASP A 105 -9.08 11.19 16.27
C ASP A 105 -9.24 11.97 17.59
N SER A 106 -8.31 12.88 17.91
CA SER A 106 -8.41 13.78 19.07
C SER A 106 -9.35 14.98 18.86
N GLY A 107 -10.01 15.09 17.70
CA GLY A 107 -10.91 16.20 17.36
C GLY A 107 -10.18 17.48 16.91
N ALA A 108 -8.91 17.38 16.50
CA ALA A 108 -8.18 18.54 16.00
C ALA A 108 -8.77 19.06 14.68
N SER A 109 -8.58 20.36 14.41
CA SER A 109 -9.01 20.97 13.14
C SER A 109 -8.33 20.34 11.93
N GLU A 110 -9.02 20.37 10.79
CA GLU A 110 -8.50 19.88 9.50
C GLU A 110 -7.13 20.50 9.15
N HIS A 111 -6.97 21.80 9.40
CA HIS A 111 -5.71 22.50 9.20
C HIS A 111 -4.59 21.91 10.05
N ALA A 112 -4.83 21.63 11.34
CA ALA A 112 -3.82 21.02 12.21
C ALA A 112 -3.41 19.61 11.74
N VAL A 113 -4.37 18.83 11.23
CA VAL A 113 -4.10 17.51 10.65
C VAL A 113 -3.24 17.63 9.40
N ARG A 114 -3.56 18.56 8.49
CA ARG A 114 -2.77 18.83 7.27
C ARG A 114 -1.35 19.33 7.57
N GLN A 115 -1.15 20.08 8.66
CA GLN A 115 0.19 20.48 9.11
C GLN A 115 1.05 19.29 9.54
N VAL A 116 0.43 18.21 10.04
CA VAL A 116 1.14 16.97 10.39
C VAL A 116 1.43 16.14 9.15
N PHE A 117 0.44 15.99 8.27
CA PHE A 117 0.56 15.24 7.02
C PHE A 117 -0.38 15.84 5.96
N PRO A 118 0.16 16.55 4.96
CA PRO A 118 -0.65 17.28 3.98
C PRO A 118 -1.63 16.41 3.19
N TYR A 119 -1.29 15.14 2.97
CA TYR A 119 -2.07 14.19 2.15
C TYR A 119 -3.02 13.30 2.97
N TYR A 120 -3.32 13.67 4.23
CA TYR A 120 -4.12 12.83 5.12
C TYR A 120 -5.51 12.54 4.56
N TYR A 121 -6.26 13.59 4.21
CA TYR A 121 -7.64 13.45 3.75
C TYR A 121 -7.72 12.78 2.37
N ASP A 122 -6.79 13.11 1.45
CA ASP A 122 -6.69 12.41 0.17
C ASP A 122 -6.54 10.89 0.35
N LEU A 123 -5.67 10.44 1.27
CA LEU A 123 -5.51 9.01 1.54
C LEU A 123 -6.73 8.39 2.21
N VAL A 124 -7.39 9.10 3.12
CA VAL A 124 -8.64 8.63 3.74
C VAL A 124 -9.71 8.42 2.68
N ASP A 125 -9.88 9.38 1.77
CA ASP A 125 -10.83 9.29 0.66
C ASP A 125 -10.50 8.12 -0.28
N CYS A 126 -9.23 7.87 -0.57
CA CYS A 126 -8.81 6.71 -1.36
C CYS A 126 -9.18 5.37 -0.68
N MET A 127 -9.05 5.30 0.65
CA MET A 127 -9.38 4.10 1.41
C MET A 127 -10.89 3.88 1.53
N THR A 128 -11.68 4.94 1.73
CA THR A 128 -13.14 4.85 1.81
C THR A 128 -13.75 4.55 0.44
N ALA A 129 -13.23 5.15 -0.63
CA ALA A 129 -13.63 4.86 -2.00
C ALA A 129 -13.43 3.39 -2.37
N SER A 130 -12.37 2.74 -1.86
CA SER A 130 -12.12 1.32 -2.10
C SER A 130 -13.08 0.37 -1.37
N GLN A 131 -13.78 0.85 -0.33
CA GLN A 131 -14.76 0.06 0.42
C GLN A 131 -16.18 0.13 -0.16
N LEU A 132 -16.43 1.08 -1.09
CA LEU A 132 -17.68 1.14 -1.80
C LEU A 132 -17.79 -0.08 -2.73
N PRO A 133 -18.84 -0.91 -2.58
CA PRO A 133 -19.04 -2.06 -3.44
C PRO A 133 -19.14 -1.58 -4.89
N THR A 134 -18.18 -1.98 -5.73
CA THR A 134 -18.23 -1.80 -7.19
C THR A 134 -19.27 -2.75 -7.80
N THR A 135 -20.48 -2.82 -7.22
CA THR A 135 -21.57 -3.73 -7.59
C THR A 135 -22.15 -3.39 -8.96
N ILE A 136 -21.88 -2.19 -9.49
CA ILE A 136 -22.53 -1.71 -10.72
C ILE A 136 -21.85 -2.25 -12.00
N GLU A 137 -20.54 -2.50 -12.04
CA GLU A 137 -19.90 -2.93 -13.31
C GLU A 137 -20.13 -4.39 -13.70
N LYS A 138 -20.45 -5.27 -12.74
CA LYS A 138 -20.69 -6.70 -13.06
C LYS A 138 -22.09 -6.98 -13.60
N PHE A 139 -23.07 -6.11 -13.34
CA PHE A 139 -24.43 -6.28 -13.85
C PHE A 139 -24.58 -5.86 -15.33
N THR A 140 -23.87 -4.82 -15.78
CA THR A 140 -23.99 -4.35 -17.17
C THR A 140 -23.34 -5.30 -18.18
N THR A 141 -22.37 -6.11 -17.76
CA THR A 141 -21.69 -7.06 -18.67
C THR A 141 -22.49 -8.36 -18.88
N GLN A 142 -23.34 -8.78 -17.94
CA GLN A 142 -24.22 -9.94 -18.14
C GLN A 142 -25.52 -9.59 -18.88
N GLN A 143 -26.07 -8.38 -18.74
CA GLN A 143 -27.29 -8.01 -19.47
C GLN A 143 -27.09 -7.90 -20.99
N LYS A 144 -25.86 -7.64 -21.47
CA LYS A 144 -25.56 -7.61 -22.91
C LYS A 144 -25.54 -9.00 -23.58
N ARG A 145 -25.65 -10.09 -22.80
CA ARG A 145 -25.73 -11.47 -23.35
C ARG A 145 -27.14 -12.06 -23.37
N LEU A 146 -28.14 -11.41 -22.78
CA LEU A 146 -29.50 -11.96 -22.72
C LEU A 146 -30.50 -11.32 -23.71
N SER A 147 -30.08 -10.32 -24.50
CA SER A 147 -30.97 -9.64 -25.45
C SER A 147 -30.79 -10.05 -26.93
N THR A 148 -30.16 -11.19 -27.24
CA THR A 148 -29.96 -11.63 -28.65
C THR A 148 -30.56 -13.01 -28.92
N SER A 149 -31.85 -13.19 -28.65
CA SER A 149 -32.54 -14.45 -28.96
C SER A 149 -34.00 -14.24 -29.32
N THR A 150 -34.26 -13.59 -30.45
CA THR A 150 -35.49 -13.79 -31.24
C THR A 150 -35.36 -13.11 -32.61
N SER A 151 -34.99 -13.87 -33.65
CA SER A 151 -35.73 -13.94 -34.92
C SER A 151 -34.95 -14.70 -36.01
N SER A 152 -35.50 -15.85 -36.39
CA SER A 152 -35.54 -16.43 -37.75
C SER A 152 -34.22 -16.71 -38.51
N SER A 153 -33.84 -17.99 -38.49
CA SER A 153 -33.66 -18.88 -39.67
C SER A 153 -33.30 -18.25 -41.02
N ILE A 154 -32.15 -18.68 -41.59
CA ILE A 154 -32.06 -19.31 -42.92
C ILE A 154 -30.67 -19.95 -43.08
N SER A 155 -30.70 -21.20 -43.57
CA SER A 155 -29.59 -22.01 -44.05
C SER A 155 -28.51 -21.24 -44.81
N GLN A 156 -27.24 -21.61 -44.62
CA GLN A 156 -26.49 -22.22 -45.72
C GLN A 156 -25.19 -22.89 -45.25
N ARG A 157 -25.20 -24.21 -45.45
CA ARG A 157 -24.10 -25.13 -45.60
C ARG A 157 -23.02 -24.56 -46.53
N SER A 158 -21.77 -24.50 -46.07
CA SER A 158 -20.62 -24.59 -46.98
C SER A 158 -19.43 -25.24 -46.29
N LYS A 159 -19.15 -26.47 -46.74
CA LYS A 159 -17.87 -27.15 -46.60
C LYS A 159 -16.86 -26.41 -47.45
N ARG A 160 -15.67 -26.11 -46.93
CA ARG A 160 -14.43 -26.20 -47.72
C ARG A 160 -13.20 -26.19 -46.81
N SER A 161 -12.45 -27.28 -46.97
CA SER A 161 -11.01 -27.41 -46.82
C SER A 161 -10.25 -26.17 -47.30
N ASN A 162 -9.05 -25.90 -46.77
CA ASN A 162 -7.81 -26.35 -47.41
C ASN A 162 -6.56 -25.71 -46.76
N ALA A 163 -5.49 -26.49 -46.75
CA ALA A 163 -4.10 -26.08 -46.98
C ALA A 163 -3.47 -24.96 -46.12
N GLY A 164 -2.67 -25.40 -45.15
CA GLY A 164 -1.22 -25.21 -45.14
C GLY A 164 -0.64 -23.87 -45.56
N TYR A 165 -0.10 -23.13 -44.59
CA TYR A 165 0.97 -22.17 -44.84
C TYR A 165 2.22 -22.52 -44.05
N LYS A 166 3.28 -22.64 -44.85
CA LYS A 166 4.65 -23.02 -44.53
C LYS A 166 5.29 -21.97 -43.61
N ARG A 167 6.03 -22.46 -42.63
CA ARG A 167 6.92 -21.68 -41.76
C ARG A 167 8.30 -21.61 -42.45
N PRO A 168 8.84 -20.43 -42.81
CA PRO A 168 10.20 -20.35 -43.30
C PRO A 168 11.17 -20.46 -42.12
N ARG A 169 12.09 -21.44 -42.20
CA ARG A 169 13.37 -21.37 -41.50
C ARG A 169 14.24 -20.35 -42.23
N GLY A 170 14.59 -19.26 -41.57
CA GLY A 170 15.64 -18.35 -41.98
C GLY A 170 16.86 -18.55 -41.08
N LEU A 171 17.93 -19.07 -41.68
CA LEU A 171 19.25 -19.18 -41.10
C LEU A 171 20.02 -17.86 -41.22
N SER A 172 21.08 -17.78 -40.40
CA SER A 172 22.37 -17.07 -40.62
C SER A 172 22.44 -15.54 -40.53
N SER A 173 23.20 -15.06 -39.55
CA SER A 173 24.57 -14.47 -39.71
C SER A 173 24.93 -13.74 -38.40
N SER A 174 25.89 -14.27 -37.62
CA SER A 174 27.29 -13.82 -37.54
C SER A 174 27.46 -12.30 -37.36
N CYS A 175 28.04 -11.87 -36.24
CA CYS A 175 29.18 -10.94 -36.19
C CYS A 175 29.60 -10.60 -34.74
N SER A 176 30.92 -10.50 -34.57
CA SER A 176 31.68 -9.71 -33.59
C SER A 176 32.19 -10.39 -32.30
N PRO A 177 33.47 -10.81 -32.28
CA PRO A 177 34.21 -11.05 -31.05
C PRO A 177 34.66 -9.72 -30.44
N SER A 178 34.44 -9.54 -29.14
CA SER A 178 34.98 -8.40 -28.39
C SER A 178 36.38 -8.73 -27.84
N PRO A 179 37.32 -7.76 -27.83
CA PRO A 179 38.68 -7.98 -27.34
C PRO A 179 38.74 -8.00 -25.79
N PRO A 180 39.69 -8.74 -25.20
CA PRO A 180 39.93 -8.69 -23.76
C PRO A 180 40.71 -7.43 -23.39
N SER A 181 40.18 -6.64 -22.46
CA SER A 181 40.91 -5.54 -21.82
C SER A 181 41.51 -6.00 -20.48
N PRO A 182 42.74 -5.58 -20.14
CA PRO A 182 43.48 -6.08 -19.00
C PRO A 182 43.13 -5.36 -17.68
N SER A 183 43.14 -6.17 -16.61
CA SER A 183 43.56 -5.91 -15.22
C SER A 183 43.50 -4.49 -14.64
N PRO A 184 42.86 -4.33 -13.47
CA PRO A 184 43.35 -3.45 -12.42
C PRO A 184 44.01 -4.26 -11.29
N SER A 185 45.20 -3.80 -10.96
CA SER A 185 46.07 -4.13 -9.82
C SER A 185 45.33 -4.15 -8.48
N SER A 186 45.35 -5.30 -7.83
CA SER A 186 45.02 -5.47 -6.41
C SER A 186 46.31 -5.47 -5.57
N SER A 187 46.70 -4.29 -5.11
CA SER A 187 47.63 -4.11 -4.00
C SER A 187 46.88 -3.52 -2.81
N SER A 188 46.12 -4.37 -2.11
CA SER A 188 45.58 -4.05 -0.79
C SER A 188 46.54 -4.54 0.28
N SER A 189 47.37 -3.59 0.73
CA SER A 189 48.22 -3.69 1.90
C SER A 189 47.41 -4.05 3.14
N SER A 190 47.73 -5.23 3.68
CA SER A 190 47.33 -5.69 5.00
C SER A 190 48.05 -4.83 6.05
N SER A 191 47.34 -3.91 6.69
CA SER A 191 47.77 -3.27 7.92
C SER A 191 46.92 -3.78 9.08
N ARG A 192 47.52 -4.74 9.79
CA ARG A 192 47.08 -5.23 11.09
C ARG A 192 47.08 -4.06 12.08
N LEU A 193 45.95 -3.81 12.74
CA LEU A 193 45.91 -2.99 13.94
C LEU A 193 46.28 -3.84 15.16
N PRO A 194 47.17 -3.35 16.04
CA PRO A 194 47.61 -4.07 17.22
C PRO A 194 46.58 -3.99 18.36
N LYS A 195 46.28 -5.19 18.88
CA LYS A 195 45.67 -5.50 20.15
C LYS A 195 46.57 -5.00 21.30
N LYS A 196 46.11 -4.08 22.15
CA LYS A 196 46.71 -3.76 23.47
C LYS A 196 45.59 -3.38 24.45
N ARG A 197 45.34 -4.27 25.42
CA ARG A 197 45.65 -4.16 26.87
C ARG A 197 44.73 -3.15 27.56
N ASN A 198 43.74 -3.61 28.32
CA ASN A 198 43.87 -4.16 29.68
C ASN A 198 44.65 -3.21 30.59
N ILE A 199 43.92 -2.30 31.24
CA ILE A 199 44.34 -1.69 32.50
C ILE A 199 43.16 -1.86 33.44
N GLN A 200 43.37 -2.84 34.31
CA GLN A 200 42.74 -3.05 35.59
C GLN A 200 43.06 -1.86 36.48
N SER A 201 42.04 -1.29 37.12
CA SER A 201 42.19 -0.46 38.31
C SER A 201 41.07 -0.84 39.27
N ASP A 202 41.42 -1.78 40.12
CA ASP A 202 40.91 -1.92 41.47
C ASP A 202 41.30 -0.66 42.26
N HIS A 203 40.34 0.07 42.84
CA HIS A 203 40.24 0.23 44.30
C HIS A 203 38.99 1.05 44.67
N ASP A 204 38.13 0.40 45.45
CA ASP A 204 37.37 0.90 46.61
C ASP A 204 37.00 2.39 46.69
N GLN A 205 35.71 2.66 46.44
CA GLN A 205 34.88 3.36 47.43
C GLN A 205 33.51 2.69 47.50
N ASP A 206 33.38 1.88 48.55
CA ASP A 206 32.14 1.43 49.15
C ASP A 206 31.57 2.57 50.02
N ILE A 207 30.25 2.50 50.27
CA ILE A 207 29.44 3.27 51.24
C ILE A 207 28.79 4.59 50.72
N GLN A 208 27.44 4.58 50.69
CA GLN A 208 26.43 5.57 50.22
C GLN A 208 26.21 5.53 48.69
N GLU A 209 25.08 5.10 48.12
CA GLU A 209 23.67 5.14 48.52
C GLU A 209 22.99 3.82 48.17
N GLN A 210 22.54 3.12 49.20
CA GLN A 210 21.76 1.89 49.12
C GLN A 210 20.27 2.16 49.40
N GLU A 211 19.78 3.35 49.04
CA GLU A 211 18.42 3.82 49.37
C GLU A 211 17.55 4.24 48.16
N GLU A 212 17.95 3.90 46.93
CA GLU A 212 17.10 4.09 45.75
C GLU A 212 16.81 2.78 44.99
N LYS A 213 16.91 1.65 45.71
CA LYS A 213 16.68 0.30 45.17
C LYS A 213 15.38 -0.34 45.64
N HIS A 214 14.39 0.47 46.01
CA HIS A 214 13.12 -0.02 46.57
C HIS A 214 11.87 0.72 46.08
N HIS A 215 11.86 1.28 44.86
CA HIS A 215 10.66 1.88 44.23
C HIS A 215 10.58 1.70 42.69
N GLN A 216 11.14 0.62 42.15
CA GLN A 216 11.10 0.36 40.70
C GLN A 216 10.69 -1.09 40.38
N GLU A 217 9.67 -1.60 41.07
CA GLU A 217 9.07 -2.91 40.76
C GLU A 217 7.53 -2.93 40.78
N ALA A 218 6.88 -1.77 40.85
CA ALA A 218 5.43 -1.67 40.70
C ALA A 218 5.09 -0.67 39.59
N SER A 219 4.67 -1.19 38.42
CA SER A 219 3.92 -0.50 37.34
C SER A 219 4.43 -0.84 35.92
N VAL A 220 4.68 -2.13 35.63
CA VAL A 220 4.83 -2.61 34.24
C VAL A 220 3.95 -3.84 34.02
N GLN A 221 2.68 -3.75 34.41
CA GLN A 221 1.62 -4.67 34.01
C GLN A 221 0.33 -3.86 33.96
N ASP A 222 -0.03 -3.35 32.77
CA ASP A 222 -1.42 -2.95 32.38
C ASP A 222 -1.47 -2.02 31.15
N THR A 223 -0.59 -2.19 30.16
CA THR A 223 -0.83 -1.63 28.81
C THR A 223 -0.97 -2.67 27.67
N PRO A 224 -1.66 -3.82 27.84
CA PRO A 224 -2.08 -4.63 26.70
C PRO A 224 -3.42 -4.20 26.05
N ASP A 225 -4.22 -3.32 26.67
CA ASP A 225 -5.63 -3.16 26.26
C ASP A 225 -5.93 -2.12 25.17
N ILE A 226 -5.10 -1.08 24.98
CA ILE A 226 -5.43 -0.01 24.02
C ILE A 226 -5.41 -0.50 22.57
N LEU A 227 -4.45 -1.38 22.22
CA LEU A 227 -4.36 -1.95 20.87
C LEU A 227 -5.47 -2.98 20.61
N HIS A 228 -5.89 -3.71 21.65
CA HIS A 228 -7.00 -4.66 21.57
C HIS A 228 -8.33 -3.92 21.36
N LEU A 229 -8.57 -2.86 22.13
CA LEU A 229 -9.77 -2.01 22.00
C LEU A 229 -9.86 -1.37 20.60
N TYR A 230 -8.73 -0.93 20.04
CA TYR A 230 -8.70 -0.37 18.69
C TYR A 230 -9.03 -1.39 17.60
N LEU A 231 -8.49 -2.61 17.72
CA LEU A 231 -8.77 -3.67 16.77
C LEU A 231 -10.25 -4.10 16.85
N GLN A 232 -10.79 -4.17 18.07
CA GLN A 232 -12.19 -4.47 18.31
C GLN A 232 -13.12 -3.41 17.69
N GLN A 233 -12.84 -2.13 17.90
CA GLN A 233 -13.63 -1.04 17.31
C GLN A 233 -13.57 -1.04 15.78
N SER A 234 -12.40 -1.31 15.20
CA SER A 234 -12.26 -1.43 13.75
C SER A 234 -13.05 -2.60 13.18
N ASN A 235 -13.08 -3.74 13.89
CA ASN A 235 -13.86 -4.91 13.47
C ASN A 235 -15.37 -4.65 13.55
N GLU A 236 -15.82 -3.96 14.61
CA GLU A 236 -17.23 -3.55 14.74
C GLU A 236 -17.67 -2.63 13.60
N GLN A 237 -16.86 -1.62 13.26
CA GLN A 237 -17.18 -0.73 12.14
C GLN A 237 -17.26 -1.50 10.83
N MET A 238 -16.33 -2.43 10.59
CA MET A 238 -16.34 -3.28 9.41
C MET A 238 -17.61 -4.13 9.34
N LEU A 239 -18.02 -4.75 10.46
CA LEU A 239 -19.26 -5.54 10.54
C LEU A 239 -20.51 -4.68 10.26
N ARG A 240 -20.56 -3.45 10.79
CA ARG A 240 -21.66 -2.51 10.52
C ARG A 240 -21.76 -2.15 9.04
N VAL A 241 -20.61 -1.91 8.40
CA VAL A 241 -20.55 -1.62 6.96
C VAL A 241 -20.99 -2.84 6.14
N CYS A 242 -20.48 -4.04 6.46
CA CYS A 242 -20.89 -5.27 5.78
C CYS A 242 -22.40 -5.50 5.88
N LYS A 243 -22.98 -5.35 7.08
CA LYS A 243 -24.42 -5.51 7.29
C LYS A 243 -25.23 -4.46 6.54
N ALA A 244 -24.79 -3.20 6.51
CA ALA A 244 -25.45 -2.15 5.75
C ALA A 244 -25.43 -2.43 4.25
N GLN A 245 -24.31 -2.94 3.72
CA GLN A 245 -24.19 -3.33 2.32
C GLN A 245 -25.09 -4.51 1.97
N GLU A 246 -25.18 -5.51 2.85
CA GLU A 246 -26.08 -6.65 2.68
C GLU A 246 -27.55 -6.20 2.62
N MET A 247 -27.98 -5.38 3.58
CA MET A 247 -29.34 -4.82 3.57
C MET A 247 -29.62 -4.00 2.31
N GLN A 248 -28.65 -3.22 1.83
CA GLN A 248 -28.79 -2.46 0.59
C GLN A 248 -28.91 -3.39 -0.63
N ALA A 249 -28.14 -4.48 -0.68
CA ALA A 249 -28.23 -5.48 -1.75
C ALA A 249 -29.59 -6.18 -1.74
N GLN A 250 -30.12 -6.53 -0.55
CA GLN A 250 -31.45 -7.09 -0.39
C GLN A 250 -32.55 -6.11 -0.84
N ALA A 251 -32.44 -4.82 -0.48
CA ALA A 251 -33.38 -3.79 -0.93
C ALA A 251 -33.39 -3.63 -2.45
N ASN A 252 -32.21 -3.59 -3.08
CA ASN A 252 -32.08 -3.51 -4.54
C ASN A 252 -32.66 -4.75 -5.24
N LEU A 253 -32.46 -5.95 -4.67
CA LEU A 253 -33.03 -7.19 -5.19
C LEU A 253 -34.57 -7.16 -5.14
N ILE A 254 -35.15 -6.77 -3.99
CA ILE A 254 -36.60 -6.62 -3.82
C ILE A 254 -37.16 -5.66 -4.85
N GLN A 255 -36.53 -4.49 -5.03
CA GLN A 255 -36.95 -3.50 -6.01
C GLN A 255 -36.92 -4.09 -7.43
N SER A 256 -35.83 -4.77 -7.80
CA SER A 256 -35.68 -5.38 -9.13
C SER A 256 -36.73 -6.46 -9.40
N MET A 257 -37.06 -7.29 -8.39
CA MET A 257 -38.11 -8.30 -8.52
C MET A 257 -39.50 -7.67 -8.61
N ASN A 258 -39.75 -6.60 -7.86
CA ASN A 258 -41.02 -5.88 -7.93
C ASN A 258 -41.22 -5.23 -9.31
N GLU A 259 -40.16 -4.62 -9.88
CA GLU A 259 -40.17 -4.03 -11.22
C GLU A 259 -40.36 -5.08 -12.33
N ALA A 260 -39.88 -6.31 -12.12
CA ALA A 260 -40.08 -7.44 -13.03
C ALA A 260 -41.45 -8.13 -12.89
N GLY A 261 -42.31 -7.67 -11.96
CA GLY A 261 -43.67 -8.19 -11.78
C GLY A 261 -43.77 -9.47 -10.96
N PHE A 262 -42.74 -9.83 -10.18
CA PHE A 262 -42.81 -10.95 -9.25
C PHE A 262 -43.83 -10.68 -8.13
N SER A 263 -44.52 -11.72 -7.71
CA SER A 263 -45.44 -11.67 -6.56
C SER A 263 -44.70 -11.52 -5.24
N LYS A 264 -45.40 -11.04 -4.20
CA LYS A 264 -44.81 -10.87 -2.86
C LYS A 264 -44.34 -12.21 -2.28
N GLU A 265 -45.04 -13.28 -2.59
CA GLU A 265 -44.76 -14.65 -2.17
C GLU A 265 -43.46 -15.16 -2.79
N GLU A 266 -43.23 -14.90 -4.08
CA GLU A 266 -41.99 -15.27 -4.79
C GLU A 266 -40.78 -14.48 -4.27
N ILE A 267 -40.95 -13.18 -4.02
CA ILE A 267 -39.91 -12.33 -3.41
C ILE A 267 -39.54 -12.87 -2.03
N TRP A 268 -40.53 -13.18 -1.19
CA TRP A 268 -40.31 -13.69 0.16
C TRP A 268 -39.62 -15.06 0.16
N ALA A 269 -40.04 -15.97 -0.72
CA ALA A 269 -39.41 -17.28 -0.88
C ALA A 269 -37.93 -17.15 -1.28
N THR A 270 -37.62 -16.22 -2.19
CA THR A 270 -36.26 -15.97 -2.66
C THR A 270 -35.35 -15.44 -1.54
N ILE A 271 -35.84 -14.51 -0.71
CA ILE A 271 -35.07 -13.96 0.42
C ILE A 271 -34.77 -15.04 1.47
N ASN A 272 -35.75 -15.88 1.80
CA ASN A 272 -35.58 -16.90 2.84
C ASN A 272 -34.75 -18.09 2.40
N GLN A 273 -34.78 -18.42 1.11
CA GLN A 273 -33.89 -19.45 0.56
C GLN A 273 -32.43 -19.04 0.71
N HIS A 274 -32.12 -17.74 0.62
CA HIS A 274 -30.77 -17.22 0.79
C HIS A 274 -30.27 -17.26 2.25
N HIS A 275 -31.19 -17.27 3.23
CA HIS A 275 -30.85 -17.35 4.66
C HIS A 275 -30.74 -18.80 5.19
N SER A 276 -31.17 -19.80 4.41
CA SER A 276 -31.19 -21.21 4.84
C SER A 276 -29.93 -22.00 4.44
N VAL A 277 -28.93 -21.34 3.82
CA VAL A 277 -27.73 -21.99 3.24
C VAL A 277 -26.46 -21.77 4.08
N GLU A 278 -26.57 -21.07 5.23
CA GLU A 278 -25.50 -20.94 6.23
C GLU A 278 -25.78 -21.79 7.48
#